data_AF-A0A084JRQ2-F1
#
_entry.id   AF-A0A084JRQ2-F1
#
_cell.length_a   1.000
_cell.length_b   1.000
_cell.length_c   1.000
_cell.angle_alpha   90.00
_cell.angle_beta   90.00
_cell.angle_gamma   90.00
#
_symmetry.space_group_name_H-M   'P 1'
#
loop_
_entity.id
_entity.type
_entity.pdbx_description
1 polymer ?
#
loop_
_entity_poly.entity_id
_entity_poly.type
_entity_poly.pdbx_seq_one_letter_code
_entity_poly.pdbx_strand_id
1 'polypeptide(L)'
;MIKVNHFSDLSLQDQYILIDHIFFNYKMIPSINYQQTAYGLKARFNRFTGVNIGHQITSQCFMEAMVEAGYKAIPAKKDIIPNWYFNVGRV
;
A
#
# COMPACT_ATOMS: atom_id res chain seq x y z
N MET A 1 -13.26 -11.28 -8.07
CA MET A 1 -12.38 -10.11 -7.90
C MET A 1 -10.96 -10.55 -8.21
N ILE A 2 -10.26 -9.88 -9.12
CA ILE A 2 -8.91 -10.28 -9.54
C ILE A 2 -7.92 -9.71 -8.52
N LYS A 3 -6.97 -10.54 -8.07
CA LYS A 3 -5.90 -10.10 -7.18
C LYS A 3 -4.77 -9.53 -8.01
N VAL A 4 -4.31 -8.34 -7.64
CA VAL A 4 -3.20 -7.67 -8.31
C VAL A 4 -1.96 -7.76 -7.42
N ASN A 5 -0.92 -8.41 -7.94
CA ASN A 5 0.28 -8.74 -7.17
C ASN A 5 1.32 -7.63 -7.23
N HIS A 6 1.49 -7.00 -8.40
CA HIS A 6 2.43 -5.90 -8.58
C HIS A 6 1.72 -4.59 -8.91
N PHE A 7 2.34 -3.47 -8.54
CA PHE A 7 1.85 -2.14 -8.87
C PHE A 7 1.83 -1.91 -10.40
N SER A 8 2.84 -2.42 -11.10
CA SER A 8 2.93 -2.36 -12.57
C SER A 8 1.83 -3.13 -13.30
N ASP A 9 1.16 -4.07 -12.64
CA ASP A 9 0.06 -4.85 -13.21
C ASP A 9 -1.25 -4.04 -13.28
N LEU A 10 -1.32 -2.91 -12.56
CA LEU A 10 -2.47 -2.01 -12.59
C LEU A 10 -2.48 -1.19 -13.88
N SER A 11 -3.67 -0.82 -14.34
CA SER A 11 -3.81 0.22 -15.37
C SER A 11 -3.20 1.53 -14.86
N LEU A 12 -2.72 2.40 -15.76
CA LEU A 12 -2.17 3.70 -15.37
C LEU A 12 -3.16 4.51 -14.53
N GLN A 13 -4.46 4.44 -14.86
CA GLN A 13 -5.49 5.12 -14.09
C GLN A 13 -5.61 4.57 -12.66
N ASP A 14 -5.59 3.25 -12.48
CA ASP A 14 -5.64 2.64 -11.14
C ASP A 14 -4.37 2.88 -10.33
N GLN A 15 -3.22 2.97 -11.00
CA GLN A 15 -1.95 3.38 -10.38
C GLN A 15 -2.08 4.78 -9.79
N TYR A 16 -2.59 5.75 -10.56
CA TYR A 16 -2.83 7.12 -10.06
C TYR A 16 -3.81 7.14 -8.89
N ILE A 17 -4.93 6.40 -8.96
CA ILE A 17 -5.91 6.32 -7.87
C ILE A 17 -5.25 5.79 -6.57
N LEU A 18 -4.39 4.78 -6.68
CA LEU A 18 -3.70 4.22 -5.52
C LEU A 18 -2.67 5.20 -4.94
N ILE A 19 -1.90 5.88 -5.80
CA ILE A 19 -0.92 6.89 -5.38
C ILE A 19 -1.62 8.09 -4.72
N ASP A 20 -2.71 8.60 -5.32
CA ASP A 20 -3.51 9.67 -4.73
C ASP A 20 -4.06 9.27 -3.37
N HIS A 21 -4.62 8.05 -3.26
CA HIS A 21 -5.08 7.54 -1.97
C HIS A 21 -3.97 7.57 -0.92
N ILE A 22 -2.75 7.17 -1.29
CA ILE A 22 -1.60 7.16 -0.39
C ILE A 22 -1.27 8.59 0.07
N PHE A 23 -1.21 9.56 -0.84
CA PHE A 23 -0.91 10.95 -0.48
C PHE A 23 -2.00 11.61 0.37
N PHE A 24 -3.28 11.32 0.10
CA PHE A 24 -4.38 11.92 0.87
C PHE A 24 -4.55 11.33 2.27
N ASN A 25 -4.16 10.07 2.50
CA ASN A 25 -4.46 9.36 3.75
C ASN A 25 -3.25 9.17 4.67
N TYR A 26 -2.04 9.34 4.16
CA TYR A 26 -0.82 9.06 4.91
C TYR A 26 0.14 10.25 4.87
N LYS A 27 0.84 10.44 5.98
CA LYS A 27 1.91 11.43 6.08
C LYS A 27 3.24 10.73 6.25
N MET A 28 4.23 11.13 5.47
CA MET A 28 5.59 10.61 5.63
C MET A 28 6.22 11.15 6.93
N ILE A 29 6.86 10.26 7.68
CA ILE A 29 7.67 10.61 8.86
C ILE A 29 9.14 10.16 8.66
N PRO A 30 10.10 10.69 9.44
CA PRO A 30 11.52 10.36 9.24
C PRO A 30 11.88 8.90 9.55
N SER A 31 11.19 8.27 10.51
CA SER A 31 11.50 6.93 11.03
C SER A 31 10.47 5.88 10.59
N ILE A 32 10.89 4.62 10.52
CA ILE A 32 9.95 3.50 10.27
C ILE A 32 8.96 3.38 11.43
N ASN A 33 7.68 3.24 11.09
CA ASN A 33 6.61 2.93 12.01
C ASN A 33 6.27 1.43 11.98
N TYR A 34 6.73 0.70 12.98
CA TYR A 34 6.53 -0.75 13.11
C TYR A 34 5.09 -1.16 13.45
N GLN A 35 4.18 -0.20 13.67
CA GLN A 35 2.75 -0.47 13.87
C GLN A 35 1.97 -0.40 12.55
N GLN A 36 2.54 0.17 11.48
CA GLN A 36 1.87 0.37 10.20
C GLN A 36 2.42 -0.61 9.17
N THR A 37 1.64 -1.63 8.85
CA THR A 37 2.01 -2.67 7.89
C THR A 37 1.27 -2.53 6.57
N ALA A 38 1.84 -3.09 5.49
CA ALA A 38 1.17 -3.15 4.18
C ALA A 38 -0.19 -3.83 4.27
N TYR A 39 -0.29 -4.91 5.04
CA TYR A 39 -1.56 -5.59 5.27
C TYR A 39 -2.63 -4.67 5.89
N GLY A 40 -2.27 -3.94 6.95
CA GLY A 40 -3.21 -3.05 7.65
C GLY A 40 -3.64 -1.86 6.79
N LEU A 41 -2.67 -1.21 6.13
CA LEU A 41 -2.92 -0.03 5.32
C LEU A 41 -3.72 -0.35 4.06
N LYS A 42 -3.34 -1.41 3.31
CA LYS A 42 -4.07 -1.80 2.09
C LYS A 42 -5.49 -2.27 2.39
N ALA A 43 -5.77 -2.80 3.58
CA ALA A 43 -7.11 -3.24 3.94
C ALA A 43 -8.09 -2.06 3.92
N ARG A 44 -7.62 -0.88 4.34
CA ARG A 44 -8.39 0.37 4.25
C ARG A 44 -8.66 0.75 2.80
N PHE A 45 -7.63 0.74 1.94
CA PHE A 45 -7.80 1.00 0.51
C PHE A 45 -8.79 0.02 -0.13
N ASN A 46 -8.60 -1.30 0.07
CA ASN A 46 -9.46 -2.32 -0.52
C ASN A 46 -10.93 -2.18 -0.08
N ARG A 47 -11.17 -1.73 1.16
CA ARG A 47 -12.52 -1.52 1.68
C ARG A 47 -13.23 -0.32 1.08
N PHE A 48 -12.53 0.81 0.89
CA PHE A 48 -13.15 2.08 0.50
C PHE A 48 -13.00 2.43 -0.99
N THR A 49 -11.93 1.96 -1.63
CA THR A 49 -11.58 2.31 -3.01
C THR A 49 -11.46 1.06 -3.89
N GLY A 50 -10.94 -0.05 -3.35
CA GLY A 50 -10.73 -1.32 -4.05
C GLY A 50 -11.99 -1.90 -4.71
N VAL A 51 -13.16 -1.74 -4.07
CA VAL A 51 -14.45 -2.21 -4.62
C VAL A 51 -14.79 -1.51 -5.94
N ASN A 52 -14.45 -0.23 -6.08
CA ASN A 52 -14.80 0.57 -7.25
C ASN A 52 -13.85 0.34 -8.44
N ILE A 53 -12.61 -0.06 -8.18
CA ILE A 53 -11.59 -0.35 -9.21
C ILE A 53 -11.64 -1.81 -9.71
N GLY A 54 -12.52 -2.65 -9.16
CA GLY A 54 -12.68 -4.06 -9.57
C GLY A 54 -11.53 -5.00 -9.17
N HIS A 55 -10.49 -4.48 -8.53
CA HIS A 55 -9.27 -5.19 -8.17
C HIS A 55 -9.06 -5.26 -6.65
N GLN A 56 -8.55 -6.40 -6.19
CA GLN A 56 -8.08 -6.54 -4.82
C GLN A 56 -6.55 -6.46 -4.81
N ILE A 57 -6.00 -5.36 -4.30
CA ILE A 57 -4.54 -5.21 -4.23
C ILE A 57 -3.96 -6.03 -3.07
N THR A 58 -2.84 -6.69 -3.36
CA THR A 58 -2.07 -7.45 -2.37
C THR A 58 -1.12 -6.57 -1.55
N SER A 59 -0.50 -7.15 -0.52
CA SER A 59 0.50 -6.44 0.30
C SER A 59 1.71 -6.02 -0.53
N GLN A 60 2.08 -6.82 -1.53
CA GLN A 60 3.19 -6.54 -2.41
C GLN A 60 2.90 -5.36 -3.33
N CYS A 61 1.78 -5.39 -4.06
CA CYS A 61 1.32 -4.29 -4.89
C CYS A 61 1.24 -2.97 -4.10
N PHE A 62 0.67 -3.02 -2.88
CA PHE A 62 0.60 -1.83 -2.03
C PHE A 62 1.98 -1.33 -1.57
N MET A 63 2.91 -2.23 -1.26
CA MET A 63 4.28 -1.86 -0.90
C MET A 63 4.99 -1.17 -2.06
N GLU A 64 4.88 -1.71 -3.27
CA GLU A 64 5.47 -1.11 -4.47
C GLU A 64 4.91 0.29 -4.72
N ALA A 65 3.60 0.48 -4.59
CA ALA A 65 2.97 1.80 -4.70
C ALA A 65 3.44 2.79 -3.63
N MET A 66 3.63 2.34 -2.38
CA MET A 66 4.16 3.18 -1.30
C MET A 66 5.59 3.63 -1.60
N VAL A 67 6.43 2.74 -2.14
CA VAL A 67 7.81 3.06 -2.55
C VAL A 67 7.80 4.05 -3.72
N GLU A 68 6.92 3.84 -4.71
CA GLU A 68 6.74 4.77 -5.83
C GLU A 68 6.31 6.17 -5.34
N ALA A 69 5.45 6.24 -4.32
CA ALA A 69 5.06 7.48 -3.66
C ALA A 69 6.17 8.09 -2.75
N GLY A 70 7.36 7.49 -2.71
CA GLY A 70 8.53 8.00 -1.99
C GLY A 70 8.66 7.53 -0.53
N TYR A 71 7.76 6.65 -0.04
CA TYR A 71 7.86 6.11 1.31
C TYR A 71 8.97 5.04 1.39
N LYS A 72 9.56 4.93 2.58
CA LYS A 72 10.49 3.85 2.91
C LYS A 72 9.72 2.63 3.34
N ALA A 73 10.07 1.47 2.80
CA ALA A 73 9.54 0.17 3.20
C ALA A 73 10.66 -0.71 3.76
N ILE A 74 10.37 -1.45 4.83
CA ILE A 74 11.24 -2.53 5.30
C ILE A 74 10.43 -3.82 5.50
N PRO A 75 11.01 -5.00 5.22
CA PRO A 75 10.30 -6.26 5.44
C PRO A 75 9.88 -6.45 6.89
N ALA A 76 8.65 -6.90 7.10
CA ALA A 76 8.19 -7.38 8.40
C ALA A 76 8.82 -8.77 8.66
N LYS A 77 9.63 -8.88 9.70
CA LYS A 77 10.28 -10.16 10.03
C LYS A 77 9.22 -11.11 10.62
N LYS A 78 9.22 -12.37 10.14
CA LYS A 78 8.46 -13.53 10.65
C LYS A 78 7.06 -13.79 10.05
N ASP A 79 6.60 -13.06 9.05
CA ASP A 79 5.31 -13.37 8.43
C ASP A 79 5.44 -14.49 7.38
N ILE A 80 4.53 -15.46 7.42
CA ILE A 80 4.40 -16.53 6.39
C ILE A 80 4.05 -15.92 5.03
N ILE A 81 3.37 -14.78 5.03
CA ILE A 81 2.98 -14.01 3.85
C ILE A 81 3.83 -12.72 3.83
N PRO A 82 4.44 -12.35 2.69
CA PRO A 82 5.21 -11.12 2.57
C PRO A 82 4.45 -9.87 3.04
N ASN A 83 5.11 -9.08 3.89
CA ASN A 83 4.54 -7.88 4.50
C ASN A 83 5.67 -6.87 4.82
N TRP A 84 5.31 -5.60 5.00
CA TRP A 84 6.28 -4.51 5.15
C TRP A 84 5.81 -3.45 6.13
N TYR A 85 6.76 -2.87 6.88
CA TYR A 85 6.57 -1.66 7.66
C TYR A 85 6.95 -0.43 6.85
N PHE A 86 6.31 0.71 7.12
CA PHE A 86 6.59 1.97 6.42
C PHE A 86 6.91 3.12 7.36
N ASN A 87 7.56 4.16 6.86
CA ASN A 87 7.72 5.43 7.55
C ASN A 87 6.46 6.33 7.46
N VAL A 88 5.33 5.79 7.92
CA VAL A 88 4.02 6.46 7.89
C VAL A 88 3.62 6.96 9.28
N GLY A 89 3.19 8.21 9.33
CA GLY A 89 2.46 8.81 10.44
C GLY A 89 0.97 9.00 10.10
N ARG A 90 0.18 9.38 11.10
CA ARG A 90 -1.21 9.82 10.88
C ARG A 90 -1.21 11.23 10.30
N VAL A 91 -2.10 11.48 9.34
CA VAL A 91 -2.47 12.83 8.87
C VAL A 91 -3.31 13.51 9.95
#